data_AF-A0A537JRJ3-F1
#
_entry.id   AF-A0A537JRJ3-F1
#
_cell.length_a   1.000
_cell.length_b   1.000
_cell.length_c   1.000
_cell.angle_alpha   90.00
_cell.angle_beta   90.00
_cell.angle_gamma   90.00
#
_symmetry.space_group_name_H-M   'P 1'
#
loop_
_entity.id
_entity.type
_entity.pdbx_description
1 polymer ?
#
loop_
_entity_poly.entity_id
_entity_poly.type
_entity_poly.pdbx_seq_one_letter_code
_entity_poly.pdbx_strand_id
1 'polypeptide(L)'
;MEARNFQLETVKERWPDYKDHILSLYYTDNRFRAICEDYYLCMKHLDKFRKEFSEKLQTIEEYEKMRQELEVELQGRIDNDV
;
A
#
# COMPACT_ATOMS: atom_id res chain seq x y z
N MET A 1 -2.03 -23.60 22.27
CA MET A 1 -1.33 -22.61 21.42
C MET A 1 -2.39 -22.00 20.54
N GLU A 2 -2.96 -20.86 20.96
CA GLU A 2 -4.04 -20.21 20.19
C GLU A 2 -3.46 -19.73 18.86
N ALA A 3 -4.14 -20.07 17.76
CA ALA A 3 -3.76 -19.59 16.44
C ALA A 3 -3.71 -18.06 16.47
N ARG A 4 -2.56 -17.48 16.11
CA ARG A 4 -2.39 -16.02 16.08
C ARG A 4 -3.40 -15.45 15.10
N ASN A 5 -4.40 -14.75 15.62
CA ASN A 5 -5.44 -14.13 14.82
C ASN A 5 -4.94 -12.78 14.30
N PHE A 6 -4.39 -12.78 13.08
CA PHE A 6 -3.76 -11.60 12.49
C PHE A 6 -4.73 -10.42 12.35
N GLN A 7 -6.02 -10.68 12.14
CA GLN A 7 -7.06 -9.66 12.06
C GLN A 7 -7.23 -8.96 13.41
N LEU A 8 -7.40 -9.74 14.47
CA LEU A 8 -7.52 -9.25 15.84
C LEU A 8 -6.28 -8.47 16.29
N GLU A 9 -5.08 -9.00 16.06
CA GLU A 9 -3.85 -8.30 16.42
C GLU A 9 -3.69 -6.98 15.66
N THR A 10 -4.02 -6.95 14.36
CA THR A 10 -3.99 -5.72 13.55
C THR A 10 -4.90 -4.64 14.12
N VAL A 11 -6.12 -5.02 14.56
CA VAL A 11 -7.07 -4.08 15.17
C VAL A 11 -6.57 -3.64 16.56
N LYS A 12 -6.02 -4.55 17.37
CA LYS A 12 -5.44 -4.24 18.70
C LYS A 12 -4.22 -3.34 18.63
N GLU A 13 -3.38 -3.49 17.61
CA GLU A 13 -2.23 -2.61 17.38
C GLU A 13 -2.68 -1.20 16.99
N ARG A 14 -3.79 -1.09 16.25
CA ARG A 14 -4.36 0.20 15.87
C ARG A 14 -5.05 0.93 17.02
N TRP A 15 -5.70 0.19 17.93
CA TRP A 15 -6.41 0.73 19.09
C TRP A 15 -5.92 0.07 20.40
N PRO A 16 -4.69 0.40 20.84
CA PRO A 16 -4.05 -0.29 21.96
C PRO A 16 -4.76 -0.08 23.31
N ASP A 17 -5.42 1.05 23.50
CA ASP A 17 -6.13 1.38 24.75
C ASP A 17 -7.40 0.53 24.95
N TYR A 18 -7.88 -0.11 23.88
CA TYR A 18 -9.13 -0.88 23.87
C TYR A 18 -8.90 -2.39 23.71
N LYS A 19 -7.67 -2.87 23.90
CA LYS A 19 -7.28 -4.28 23.62
C LYS A 19 -8.22 -5.32 24.23
N ASP A 20 -8.54 -5.18 25.51
CA ASP A 20 -9.38 -6.14 26.23
C ASP A 20 -10.84 -6.09 25.74
N HIS A 21 -11.33 -4.89 25.42
CA HIS A 21 -12.67 -4.72 24.87
C HIS A 21 -12.78 -5.29 23.45
N ILE A 22 -11.78 -5.02 22.60
CA ILE A 22 -11.68 -5.58 21.24
C ILE A 22 -11.62 -7.10 21.29
N LEU A 23 -10.83 -7.67 22.22
CA LEU A 23 -10.74 -9.12 22.42
C LEU A 23 -12.10 -9.71 22.77
N SER A 24 -12.80 -9.10 23.74
CA SER A 24 -14.14 -9.53 24.15
C SER A 24 -15.13 -9.48 22.99
N LEU A 25 -15.20 -8.37 22.25
CA LEU A 25 -16.09 -8.21 21.10
C LEU A 25 -15.76 -9.21 19.98
N TYR A 26 -14.49 -9.48 19.71
CA TYR A 26 -14.07 -10.41 18.65
C TYR A 26 -14.62 -11.84 18.87
N TYR A 27 -14.68 -12.29 20.13
CA TYR A 27 -15.18 -13.62 20.47
C TYR A 27 -16.69 -13.68 20.69
N THR A 28 -17.32 -12.57 21.07
CA THR A 28 -18.75 -12.53 21.45
C THR A 28 -19.67 -12.00 20.35
N ASP A 29 -19.15 -11.19 19.43
CA ASP A 29 -19.92 -10.55 18.36
C ASP A 29 -19.38 -10.96 16.97
N ASN A 30 -20.16 -11.80 16.27
CA ASN A 30 -19.83 -12.25 14.92
C ASN A 30 -19.78 -11.11 13.90
N ARG A 31 -20.59 -10.06 14.08
CA ARG A 31 -20.58 -8.89 13.18
C ARG A 31 -19.30 -8.08 13.40
N PHE A 32 -18.89 -7.90 14.65
CA PHE A 32 -17.62 -7.25 14.97
C PHE A 32 -16.43 -8.03 14.41
N ARG A 33 -16.46 -9.36 14.50
CA ARG A 33 -15.46 -10.23 13.87
C ARG A 33 -15.35 -10.00 12.36
N ALA A 34 -16.49 -10.00 11.65
CA ALA A 34 -16.51 -9.73 10.21
C ALA A 34 -15.92 -8.35 9.88
N ILE A 35 -16.22 -7.32 10.67
CA ILE A 35 -15.61 -5.98 10.50
C ILE A 35 -14.08 -6.03 10.67
N CYS A 36 -13.57 -6.80 11.64
CA CYS A 36 -12.12 -6.95 11.81
C CYS A 36 -11.47 -7.65 10.61
N GLU A 37 -12.14 -8.63 10.03
CA GLU A 37 -11.69 -9.33 8.82
C GLU A 37 -11.65 -8.40 7.61
N ASP A 38 -12.74 -7.66 7.37
CA ASP A 38 -12.84 -6.67 6.29
C ASP A 38 -11.79 -5.56 6.45
N TYR A 39 -11.61 -5.05 7.67
CA TYR A 39 -10.60 -4.04 7.98
C TYR A 39 -9.19 -4.54 7.66
N TYR A 40 -8.86 -5.76 8.08
CA TYR A 40 -7.56 -6.36 7.82
C TYR A 40 -7.29 -6.54 6.32
N LEU A 41 -8.28 -7.02 5.56
CA LEU A 41 -8.17 -7.16 4.11
C LEU A 41 -7.99 -5.79 3.43
N CYS A 42 -8.75 -4.78 3.85
CA CYS A 42 -8.63 -3.42 3.35
C CYS A 42 -7.20 -2.88 3.55
N MET A 43 -6.64 -3.03 4.76
CA MET A 43 -5.27 -2.61 5.05
C MET A 43 -4.24 -3.32 4.17
N LYS A 44 -4.36 -4.63 4.00
CA LYS A 44 -3.49 -5.39 3.09
C LYS A 44 -3.54 -4.89 1.64
N HIS A 45 -4.74 -4.60 1.13
CA HIS A 45 -4.91 -4.08 -0.21
C HIS A 45 -4.34 -2.67 -0.36
N LEU A 46 -4.55 -1.79 0.63
CA LEU A 46 -3.96 -0.46 0.64
C LEU A 46 -2.43 -0.51 0.59
N ASP A 47 -1.80 -1.37 1.39
CA ASP A 47 -0.34 -1.50 1.39
C ASP A 47 0.19 -2.06 0.07
N LYS A 48 -0.51 -3.05 -0.50
CA LYS A 48 -0.19 -3.56 -1.84
C LYS A 48 -0.27 -2.46 -2.90
N PHE A 49 -1.36 -1.70 -2.93
CA PHE A 49 -1.54 -0.63 -3.90
C PHE A 49 -0.51 0.47 -3.73
N ARG A 50 -0.22 0.91 -2.51
CA ARG A 50 0.84 1.90 -2.24
C ARG A 50 2.18 1.47 -2.82
N LYS A 51 2.54 0.19 -2.67
CA LYS A 51 3.77 -0.36 -3.25
C LYS A 51 3.73 -0.34 -4.77
N GLU A 52 2.66 -0.85 -5.39
CA GLU A 52 2.50 -0.87 -6.85
C GLU A 52 2.51 0.55 -7.45
N PHE A 53 1.88 1.52 -6.79
CA PHE A 53 1.89 2.92 -7.23
C PHE A 53 3.27 3.56 -7.08
N SER A 54 4.01 3.24 -6.02
CA SER A 54 5.39 3.72 -5.84
C SER A 54 6.31 3.19 -6.94
N GLU A 55 6.20 1.91 -7.29
CA GLU A 55 6.98 1.30 -8.39
C GLU A 55 6.64 1.95 -9.74
N LYS A 56 5.34 2.19 -10.00
CA LYS A 56 4.91 2.90 -11.21
C LYS A 56 5.39 4.34 -11.27
N LEU A 57 5.39 5.05 -10.14
CA LEU A 57 5.90 6.42 -10.09
C LEU A 57 7.39 6.47 -10.45
N GLN A 58 8.18 5.55 -9.90
CA GLN A 58 9.59 5.41 -10.26
C GLN A 58 9.76 5.10 -11.76
N THR A 59 8.93 4.20 -12.32
CA THR A 59 8.98 3.89 -13.75
C THR A 59 8.66 5.12 -14.62
N ILE A 60 7.68 5.95 -14.22
CA ILE A 60 7.35 7.19 -14.93
C ILE A 60 8.55 8.15 -14.91
N GLU A 61 9.19 8.34 -13.75
CA GLU A 61 10.37 9.21 -13.61
C GLU A 61 11.52 8.75 -14.52
N GLU A 62 11.75 7.43 -14.62
CA GLU A 62 12.77 6.85 -15.51
C GLU A 62 12.48 7.13 -17.00
N TYR A 63 11.22 6.99 -17.43
CA TYR A 63 10.82 7.31 -18.80
C TYR A 63 10.87 8.81 -19.10
N GLU A 64 10.51 9.67 -18.14
CA GLU A 64 10.61 11.12 -18.30
C GLU A 64 12.06 11.55 -18.48
N LYS A 65 12.98 10.98 -17.69
CA LYS A 65 14.41 11.20 -17.84
C LYS A 65 14.92 10.74 -19.21
N MET A 66 14.57 9.53 -19.63
CA MET A 66 14.95 9.00 -20.94
C MET A 66 14.41 9.88 -22.07
N ARG A 67 13.17 10.37 -21.97
CA ARG A 67 12.60 11.30 -22.95
C ARG A 67 13.43 12.58 -23.05
N GLN A 68 13.83 13.17 -21.94
CA GLN A 68 14.66 14.38 -21.93
C GLN A 68 16.03 14.15 -22.58
N GLU A 69 16.68 13.02 -22.28
CA GLU A 69 17.95 12.64 -22.91
C GLU A 69 17.80 12.51 -24.43
N LEU A 70 16.74 11.84 -24.89
CA LEU A 70 16.42 11.70 -26.31
C LEU A 70 16.12 13.06 -26.97
N GLU A 71 15.39 13.94 -26.30
CA GLU A 71 15.09 15.29 -26.81
C GLU A 71 16.37 16.12 -27.00
N VAL A 72 17.34 15.99 -26.09
CA VAL A 72 18.66 16.63 -26.23
C VAL A 72 19.43 16.06 -27.42
N GLU A 73 19.45 14.74 -27.60
CA GLU A 73 20.12 14.11 -28.75
C GLU A 73 19.48 14.53 -30.08
N LEU A 74 18.15 14.58 -30.13
CA LEU A 74 17.40 15.01 -31.31
C LEU A 74 17.70 16.47 -31.64
N GLN A 75 17.65 17.36 -30.64
CA GLN A 75 17.98 18.78 -30.82
C GLN A 75 19.41 18.95 -31.35
N GLY A 76 20.37 18.21 -30.77
CA GLY A 76 21.75 18.22 -31.23
C GLY A 76 21.90 17.82 -32.69
N ARG A 77 21.12 16.84 -33.19
CA ARG A 77 21.14 16.48 -34.62
C ARG A 77 20.54 17.56 -35.50
N ILE A 78 19.42 18.14 -35.07
CA ILE A 78 18.75 19.23 -35.81
C ILE A 78 19.68 20.44 -35.94
N ASP A 79 20.40 20.80 -34.87
CA ASP A 79 21.30 21.95 -34.87
C ASP A 79 22.59 21.72 -35.67
N ASN A 80 23.02 20.47 -35.83
CA ASN A 80 24.23 20.12 -36.61
C ASN A 80 23.96 19.84 -38.10
N ASP A 81 22.69 19.77 -38.53
CA ASP A 81 22.29 19.61 -39.93
C ASP A 81 22.03 20.96 -40.65
N VAL A 82 22.44 22.09 -40.03
CA VAL A 82 22.39 23.47 -40.59
C VAL A 82 23.78 24.02 -40.89
#